data_AF-A0A2V7NZQ3-F1
#
_entry.id   AF-A0A2V7NZQ3-F1
#
_cell.length_a   1.000
_cell.length_b   1.000
_cell.length_c   1.000
_cell.angle_alpha   90.00
_cell.angle_beta   90.00
_cell.angle_gamma   90.00
#
_symmetry.space_group_name_H-M   'P 1'
#
loop_
_entity.id
_entity.type
_entity.pdbx_description
1 polymer ?
#
loop_
_entity_poly.entity_id
_entity_poly.type
_entity_poly.pdbx_seq_one_letter_code
_entity_poly.pdbx_strand_id
1 'polypeptide(L)'
;MITLATVRRALRGHWGTPAVAPDARPAAVALVVVEGADGAEVLLIRRAVRAGDPWSGQVALPGGRREPTDRDLLATAIRETREETGIDLRRGEPLAVLDDLAPVTAVLPPVVVRPFVFA
;
A
#
# COMPACT_ATOMS: atom_id res chain seq x y z
N MET A 1 1.46 20.22 13.52
CA MET A 1 2.38 19.19 13.01
C MET A 1 1.70 17.84 13.15
N ILE A 2 1.64 17.05 12.07
CA ILE A 2 1.09 15.70 12.13
C ILE A 2 2.19 14.80 12.70
N THR A 3 1.90 14.11 13.81
CA THR A 3 2.84 13.16 14.45
C THR A 3 2.36 11.74 14.25
N LEU A 4 3.23 10.75 14.45
CA LEU A 4 2.84 9.34 14.38
C LEU A 4 1.74 9.03 15.41
N ALA A 5 1.82 9.63 16.60
CA ALA A 5 0.75 9.50 17.62
C ALA A 5 -0.61 10.05 17.13
N THR A 6 -0.60 11.14 16.36
CA THR A 6 -1.81 11.72 15.77
C THR A 6 -2.39 10.82 14.68
N VAL A 7 -1.52 10.26 13.82
CA VAL A 7 -1.91 9.29 12.78
C VAL A 7 -2.52 8.04 13.41
N ARG A 8 -1.84 7.44 14.40
CA ARG A 8 -2.36 6.30 15.17
C ARG A 8 -3.76 6.59 15.69
N ARG A 9 -3.94 7.74 16.35
CA ARG A 9 -5.25 8.14 16.90
C ARG A 9 -6.32 8.26 15.83
N ALA A 10 -6.01 8.90 14.70
CA ALA A 10 -6.97 9.14 13.64
C ALA A 10 -7.42 7.84 12.95
N LEU A 11 -6.52 6.85 12.87
CA LEU A 11 -6.77 5.58 12.19
C LEU A 11 -7.32 4.47 13.10
N ARG A 12 -7.49 4.73 14.40
CA ARG A 12 -7.97 3.72 15.36
C ARG A 12 -9.30 3.12 14.91
N GLY A 13 -9.31 1.80 14.73
CA GLY A 13 -10.51 1.05 14.35
C GLY A 13 -10.93 1.27 12.90
N HIS A 14 -10.09 1.88 12.05
CA HIS A 14 -10.37 2.05 10.64
C HIS A 14 -10.13 0.73 9.88
N TRP A 15 -11.23 0.16 9.41
CA TRP A 15 -11.26 -1.00 8.54
C TRP A 15 -11.90 -0.57 7.22
N GLY A 16 -11.07 -0.42 6.19
CA GLY A 16 -11.47 0.15 4.92
C GLY A 16 -12.62 -0.58 4.24
N THR A 17 -13.30 0.15 3.37
CA THR A 17 -14.42 -0.33 2.57
C THR A 17 -13.90 -1.01 1.31
N PRO A 18 -14.30 -2.27 1.04
CA PRO A 18 -13.95 -2.94 -0.21
C PRO A 18 -14.57 -2.25 -1.42
N ALA A 19 -13.81 -2.11 -2.51
CA ALA A 19 -14.34 -1.58 -3.77
C ALA A 19 -15.06 -2.68 -4.54
N VAL A 20 -16.19 -2.33 -5.17
CA VAL A 20 -16.93 -3.24 -6.05
C VAL A 20 -16.38 -3.11 -7.46
N ALA A 21 -15.44 -3.98 -7.83
CA ALA A 21 -14.90 -4.07 -9.19
C ALA A 21 -14.58 -5.53 -9.56
N PRO A 22 -15.58 -6.29 -10.04
CA PRO A 22 -15.46 -7.74 -10.22
C PRO A 22 -14.40 -8.16 -11.24
N ASP A 23 -14.15 -7.32 -12.26
CA ASP A 23 -13.17 -7.60 -13.31
C ASP A 23 -11.77 -7.04 -13.01
N ALA A 24 -11.58 -6.40 -11.84
CA ALA A 24 -10.33 -5.77 -11.49
C ALA A 24 -9.31 -6.74 -10.89
N ARG A 25 -8.05 -6.57 -11.29
CA ARG A 25 -6.94 -7.29 -10.68
C ARG A 25 -6.63 -6.69 -9.31
N PRO A 26 -6.65 -7.47 -8.23
CA PRO A 26 -6.40 -6.92 -6.92
C PRO A 26 -4.89 -6.67 -6.71
N ALA A 27 -4.58 -5.60 -6.02
CA ALA A 27 -3.25 -5.16 -5.65
C ALA A 27 -3.25 -4.64 -4.21
N ALA A 28 -2.09 -4.61 -3.59
CA ALA A 28 -1.93 -4.10 -2.23
C ALA A 28 -0.68 -3.24 -2.13
N VAL A 29 -0.77 -2.20 -1.31
CA VAL A 29 0.35 -1.30 -1.01
C VAL A 29 0.50 -1.10 0.48
N ALA A 30 1.71 -0.79 0.93
CA ALA A 30 2.00 -0.45 2.31
C ALA A 30 2.24 1.05 2.47
N LEU A 31 1.43 1.69 3.32
CA LEU A 31 1.69 3.02 3.85
C LEU A 31 2.42 2.88 5.17
N VAL A 32 3.75 2.93 5.14
CA VAL A 32 4.59 2.87 6.34
C VAL A 32 4.79 4.30 6.85
N VAL A 33 4.37 4.54 8.10
CA VAL A 33 4.45 5.85 8.75
C VAL A 33 5.43 5.77 9.91
N VAL A 34 6.46 6.60 9.89
CA VAL A 34 7.46 6.68 10.97
C VAL A 34 7.44 8.06 11.62
N GLU A 35 7.87 8.17 12.88
CA GLU A 35 8.11 9.48 13.48
C GLU A 35 9.49 9.97 13.04
N GLY A 36 9.50 11.08 12.30
CA GLY A 36 10.70 11.76 11.83
C GLY A 36 11.03 13.01 12.67
N ALA A 37 11.96 13.81 12.17
CA ALA A 37 12.44 15.01 12.88
C ALA A 37 11.38 16.12 12.92
N ASP A 38 10.58 16.25 11.86
CA ASP A 38 9.57 17.30 11.68
C ASP A 38 8.13 16.76 11.76
N GLY A 39 7.95 15.57 12.34
CA GLY A 39 6.67 14.87 12.49
C GLY A 39 6.61 13.56 11.70
N ALA A 40 5.41 13.12 11.38
CA ALA A 40 5.20 11.85 10.68
C ALA A 40 5.74 11.90 9.24
N GLU A 41 6.55 10.90 8.90
CA GLU A 41 7.11 10.69 7.57
C GLU A 41 6.58 9.38 6.97
N VAL A 42 6.62 9.27 5.63
CA VAL A 42 6.13 8.08 4.93
C VAL A 42 7.20 7.50 4.00
N LEU A 43 7.23 6.18 3.91
CA LEU A 43 8.08 5.48 2.96
C LEU A 43 7.50 5.58 1.54
N LEU A 44 8.29 6.14 0.63
CA LEU A 44 8.01 6.14 -0.81
C LEU A 44 9.12 5.42 -1.56
N ILE A 45 8.76 4.78 -2.66
CA ILE A 45 9.69 4.15 -3.59
C ILE A 45 9.59 4.79 -4.96
N ARG A 46 10.64 4.62 -5.75
CA ARG A 46 10.56 4.75 -7.20
C ARG A 46 10.37 3.36 -7.79
N ARG A 47 9.24 3.13 -8.47
CA ARG A 47 8.92 1.82 -9.07
C ARG A 47 10.02 1.40 -10.05
N ALA A 48 10.40 0.12 -10.01
CA ALA A 48 11.29 -0.44 -11.01
C ALA A 48 10.73 -0.25 -12.42
N VAL A 49 11.60 0.01 -13.40
CA VAL A 49 11.20 0.19 -14.79
C VAL A 49 11.04 -1.19 -15.43
N ARG A 50 9.82 -1.51 -15.87
CA ARG A 50 9.47 -2.78 -16.51
C ARG A 50 8.75 -2.53 -17.83
N ALA A 51 9.17 -3.23 -18.88
CA ALA A 51 8.51 -3.12 -20.18
C ALA A 51 7.04 -3.55 -20.08
N GLY A 52 6.13 -2.72 -20.58
CA GLY A 52 4.68 -2.98 -20.54
C GLY A 52 3.98 -2.66 -19.21
N ASP A 53 4.70 -2.16 -18.19
CA ASP A 53 4.08 -1.59 -16.98
C ASP A 53 3.92 -0.06 -17.15
N PRO A 54 2.67 0.45 -17.28
CA PRO A 54 2.41 1.88 -17.49
C PRO A 54 2.79 2.77 -16.29
N TRP A 55 3.04 2.17 -15.11
CA TRP A 55 3.42 2.89 -13.89
C TRP A 55 4.92 2.80 -13.58
N SER A 56 5.72 2.24 -14.48
CA SER A 56 7.18 2.14 -14.36
C SER A 56 7.86 3.47 -14.05
N GLY A 57 8.77 3.48 -13.09
CA GLY A 57 9.58 4.65 -12.75
C GLY A 57 8.86 5.76 -11.98
N GLN A 58 7.56 5.62 -11.70
CA GLN A 58 6.77 6.57 -10.91
C GLN A 58 7.12 6.48 -9.42
N VAL A 59 6.90 7.58 -8.70
CA VAL A 59 6.91 7.58 -7.23
C VAL A 59 5.64 6.90 -6.74
N ALA A 60 5.77 5.95 -5.82
CA ALA A 60 4.66 5.16 -5.31
C ALA A 60 4.89 4.74 -3.86
N LEU A 61 3.84 4.21 -3.24
CA LEU A 61 3.97 3.34 -2.08
C LEU A 61 4.54 1.98 -2.52
N PRO A 62 5.34 1.30 -1.67
CA PRO A 62 5.76 -0.06 -1.95
C PRO A 62 4.55 -1.00 -2.05
N GLY A 63 4.59 -1.91 -3.01
CA GLY A 63 3.45 -2.78 -3.28
C GLY A 63 3.27 -3.19 -4.75
N GLY A 64 2.30 -4.04 -4.97
CA GLY A 64 2.13 -4.71 -6.25
C GLY A 64 0.85 -5.51 -6.35
N ARG A 65 0.77 -6.30 -7.43
CA ARG A 65 -0.40 -7.13 -7.72
C ARG A 65 -0.38 -8.35 -6.83
N ARG A 66 -1.57 -8.83 -6.46
CA ARG A 66 -1.70 -10.10 -5.74
C ARG A 66 -1.24 -11.25 -6.63
N GLU A 67 -0.42 -12.13 -6.08
CA GLU A 67 -0.04 -13.39 -6.71
C GLU A 67 -0.91 -14.56 -6.23
N PRO A 68 -1.06 -15.64 -7.01
CA PRO A 68 -1.83 -16.82 -6.60
C PRO A 68 -1.34 -17.47 -5.29
N THR A 69 -0.06 -17.30 -4.97
CA THR A 69 0.59 -17.79 -3.76
C THR A 69 0.32 -16.92 -2.53
N ASP A 70 -0.16 -15.68 -2.71
CA ASP A 70 -0.51 -14.80 -1.62
C ASP A 70 -1.84 -15.23 -0.99
N ARG A 71 -1.80 -15.59 0.30
CA ARG A 71 -2.99 -16.00 1.07
C ARG A 71 -4.09 -14.94 1.04
N ASP A 72 -3.71 -13.68 1.18
CA ASP A 72 -4.58 -12.51 1.23
C ASP A 72 -3.81 -11.25 0.76
N LEU A 73 -4.49 -10.10 0.68
CA LEU A 73 -3.87 -8.85 0.24
C LEU A 73 -2.85 -8.28 1.23
N LEU A 74 -2.97 -8.63 2.52
CA LEU A 74 -1.97 -8.25 3.51
C LEU A 74 -0.65 -8.97 3.22
N ALA A 75 -0.71 -10.27 2.89
CA ALA A 75 0.45 -11.05 2.47
C ALA A 75 1.10 -10.45 1.22
N THR A 76 0.31 -9.98 0.24
CA THR A 76 0.82 -9.25 -0.93
C THR A 76 1.60 -7.99 -0.53
N ALA A 77 1.04 -7.12 0.32
CA ALA A 77 1.73 -5.90 0.76
C ALA A 77 3.04 -6.19 1.50
N ILE A 78 3.05 -7.23 2.36
CA ILE A 78 4.24 -7.68 3.09
C ILE A 78 5.31 -8.20 2.13
N ARG A 79 4.94 -9.08 1.19
CA ARG A 79 5.86 -9.69 0.22
C ARG A 79 6.49 -8.61 -0.66
N GLU A 80 5.67 -7.80 -1.32
CA GLU A 80 6.13 -6.75 -2.25
C GLU A 80 7.02 -5.73 -1.54
N THR A 81 6.63 -5.25 -0.35
CA THR A 81 7.46 -4.29 0.40
C THR A 81 8.82 -4.88 0.74
N ARG A 82 8.88 -6.17 1.10
CA ARG A 82 10.14 -6.86 1.37
C ARG A 82 11.00 -7.01 0.10
N GLU A 83 10.40 -7.32 -1.04
CA GLU A 83 11.12 -7.45 -2.32
C GLU A 83 11.66 -6.11 -2.82
N GLU A 84 10.88 -5.03 -2.71
CA GLU A 84 11.24 -3.72 -3.25
C GLU A 84 12.16 -2.92 -2.33
N THR A 85 12.10 -3.14 -1.01
CA THR A 85 12.81 -2.30 -0.02
C THR A 85 13.64 -3.09 1.00
N GLY A 86 13.49 -4.41 1.08
CA GLY A 86 14.09 -5.25 2.13
C GLY A 86 13.40 -5.17 3.50
N ILE A 87 12.40 -4.30 3.67
CA ILE A 87 11.70 -4.08 4.94
C ILE A 87 10.70 -5.21 5.19
N ASP A 88 10.77 -5.80 6.38
CA ASP A 88 9.81 -6.81 6.85
C ASP A 88 8.71 -6.18 7.70
N LEU A 89 7.56 -5.89 7.07
CA LEU A 89 6.41 -5.27 7.73
C LEU A 89 5.83 -6.08 8.91
N ARG A 90 6.14 -7.38 9.01
CA ARG A 90 5.72 -8.21 10.16
C ARG A 90 6.41 -7.81 11.46
N ARG A 91 7.48 -7.02 11.37
CA ARG A 91 8.19 -6.44 12.52
C ARG A 91 7.61 -5.09 12.95
N GLY A 92 6.75 -4.49 12.13
CA GLY A 92 6.05 -3.25 12.42
C GLY A 92 4.69 -3.46 13.06
N GLU A 93 4.06 -2.35 13.44
CA GLU A 93 2.72 -2.31 14.01
C GLU A 93 1.69 -2.07 12.89
N PRO A 94 0.75 -3.00 12.61
CA PRO A 94 -0.36 -2.70 11.72
C PRO A 94 -1.31 -1.71 12.39
N LEU A 95 -1.55 -0.57 11.74
CA LEU A 95 -2.39 0.50 12.29
C LEU A 95 -3.84 0.44 11.79
N ALA A 96 -4.03 0.23 10.48
CA ALA A 96 -5.33 0.25 9.84
C ALA A 96 -5.31 -0.33 8.42
N VAL A 97 -6.50 -0.53 7.87
CA VAL A 97 -6.72 -0.76 6.43
C VAL A 97 -7.53 0.42 5.91
N LEU A 98 -7.09 1.04 4.81
CA LEU A 98 -7.81 2.15 4.17
C LEU A 98 -8.78 1.63 3.11
N ASP A 99 -9.67 2.50 2.65
CA ASP A 99 -10.60 2.18 1.58
C ASP A 99 -9.87 1.73 0.31
N ASP A 100 -10.47 0.77 -0.39
CA ASP A 100 -9.96 0.33 -1.67
C ASP A 100 -10.06 1.46 -2.70
N LEU A 101 -9.00 1.61 -3.50
CA LEU A 101 -8.93 2.59 -4.56
C LEU A 101 -8.96 1.90 -5.92
N ALA A 102 -9.86 2.35 -6.78
CA ALA A 102 -9.87 1.99 -8.20
C ALA A 102 -9.40 3.20 -9.04
N PRO A 103 -8.67 2.98 -10.15
CA PRO A 103 -8.34 4.03 -11.09
C PRO A 103 -9.62 4.73 -11.56
N VAL A 104 -9.62 6.07 -11.49
CA VAL A 104 -10.74 6.89 -11.98
C VAL A 104 -10.81 6.85 -13.52
N THR A 105 -9.72 6.45 -14.19
CA THR A 105 -9.63 6.42 -15.66
C THR A 105 -9.81 4.99 -16.21
N ALA A 106 -10.78 4.84 -17.11
CA ALA A 106 -11.14 3.55 -17.72
C ALA A 106 -10.11 2.98 -18.72
N VAL A 107 -9.01 3.70 -18.99
CA VAL A 107 -8.02 3.34 -20.02
C VAL A 107 -6.96 2.36 -19.50
N LEU A 108 -6.69 2.39 -18.19
CA LEU A 108 -5.71 1.50 -17.59
C LEU A 108 -6.37 0.16 -17.21
N PRO A 109 -5.59 -0.94 -17.13
CA PRO A 109 -6.12 -2.22 -16.67
C PRO A 109 -6.87 -2.02 -15.35
N PRO A 110 -8.08 -2.59 -15.19
CA PRO A 110 -8.84 -2.42 -13.96
C PRO A 110 -8.02 -3.07 -12.84
N VAL A 111 -7.52 -2.24 -11.93
CA VAL A 111 -6.79 -2.67 -10.74
C VAL A 111 -7.53 -2.09 -9.55
N VAL A 112 -7.71 -2.87 -8.49
CA VAL A 112 -8.17 -2.35 -7.20
C VAL A 112 -7.02 -2.46 -6.23
N VAL A 113 -6.67 -1.34 -5.60
CA VAL A 113 -5.55 -1.25 -4.68
C VAL A 113 -6.08 -1.14 -3.25
N ARG A 114 -5.67 -2.06 -2.37
CA ARG A 114 -5.93 -2.00 -0.93
C ARG A 114 -4.72 -1.44 -0.18
N PRO A 115 -4.82 -0.28 0.48
CA PRO A 115 -3.74 0.25 1.30
C PRO A 115 -3.76 -0.31 2.72
N PHE A 116 -2.62 -0.81 3.19
CA PHE A 116 -2.40 -1.22 4.58
C PHE A 116 -1.46 -0.23 5.26
N VAL A 117 -1.84 0.27 6.43
CA VAL A 117 -1.04 1.25 7.18
C VAL A 117 -0.22 0.55 8.25
N PHE A 118 1.08 0.83 8.31
CA PHE A 118 2.01 0.31 9.29
C PHE A 118 2.80 1.43 9.97
N ALA A 119 3.33 1.16 11.16
CA ALA A 119 4.28 2.00 11.87
C ALA A 119 5.48 1.22 12.41
#